data_AF-A0A7X6PL85-F1
#
_entry.id   AF-A0A7X6PL85-F1
#
_cell.length_a   1.000
_cell.length_b   1.000
_cell.length_c   1.000
_cell.angle_alpha   90.00
_cell.angle_beta   90.00
_cell.angle_gamma   90.00
#
_symmetry.space_group_name_H-M   'P 1'
#
loop_
_entity.id
_entity.type
_entity.pdbx_description
1 polymer ?
#
loop_
_entity_poly.entity_id
_entity_poly.type
_entity_poly.pdbx_seq_one_letter_code
_entity_poly.pdbx_strand_id
1 'polypeptide(L)'
;MRQSMGQVGSSADNALAESFNAALKRELLEGRAAFADQASAYRAVFRWANRYNTRRRQSAIGNIAPNEYERREADMLRSAA
;
A
#
# COMPACT_ATOMS: atom_id res chain seq x y z
N MET A 1 10.57 20.71 -8.57
CA MET A 1 10.25 19.29 -8.31
C MET A 1 9.29 18.83 -9.40
N ARG A 2 9.70 17.91 -10.28
CA ARG A 2 8.83 17.39 -11.35
C ARG A 2 8.04 16.22 -10.77
N GLN A 3 6.81 16.45 -10.33
CA GLN A 3 5.87 15.35 -10.14
C GLN A 3 5.49 14.84 -11.53
N SER A 4 5.81 13.58 -11.80
CA SER A 4 5.39 12.89 -13.01
C SER A 4 3.92 12.54 -12.85
N MET A 5 3.05 13.35 -13.43
CA MET A 5 1.62 13.08 -13.53
C MET A 5 1.44 12.01 -14.62
N GLY A 6 1.66 10.75 -14.26
CA GLY A 6 1.29 9.61 -15.11
C GLY A 6 -0.24 9.57 -15.24
N GLN A 7 -0.72 9.54 -16.49
CA GLN A 7 -2.07 9.27 -16.99
C GLN A 7 -3.26 9.38 -16.03
N VAL A 8 -4.26 10.19 -16.43
CA VAL A 8 -5.55 10.43 -15.76
C VAL A 8 -6.21 9.12 -15.29
N GLY A 9 -5.91 8.76 -14.05
CA GLY A 9 -6.51 7.70 -13.25
C GLY A 9 -6.48 8.23 -11.81
N SER A 10 -7.44 9.10 -11.52
CA SER A 10 -7.79 9.72 -10.23
C SER A 10 -6.64 10.19 -9.34
N SER A 11 -6.61 11.49 -8.99
CA SER A 11 -5.77 12.02 -7.91
C SER A 11 -5.87 11.21 -6.61
N ALA A 12 -6.98 10.48 -6.40
CA ALA A 12 -7.14 9.53 -5.30
C ALA A 12 -6.24 8.29 -5.42
N ASP A 13 -6.07 7.72 -6.61
CA ASP A 13 -5.16 6.59 -6.87
C ASP A 13 -3.71 7.00 -6.62
N ASN A 14 -3.33 8.18 -7.11
CA ASN A 14 -2.01 8.74 -6.83
C ASN A 14 -1.82 9.04 -5.34
N ALA A 15 -2.81 9.63 -4.67
CA ALA A 15 -2.75 9.89 -3.22
C ALA A 15 -2.64 8.59 -2.40
N LEU A 16 -3.34 7.53 -2.81
CA LEU A 16 -3.24 6.21 -2.19
C LEU A 16 -1.84 5.63 -2.37
N ALA A 17 -1.30 5.65 -3.59
CA ALA A 17 0.06 5.21 -3.89
C ALA A 17 1.13 6.01 -3.13
N GLU A 18 0.96 7.34 -3.03
CA GLU A 18 1.84 8.22 -2.26
C GLU A 18 1.77 7.88 -0.76
N SER A 19 0.57 7.68 -0.21
CA SER A 19 0.40 7.31 1.20
C SER A 19 1.01 5.94 1.53
N PHE A 20 0.89 4.98 0.61
CA PHE A 20 1.52 3.67 0.72
C PHE A 20 3.04 3.77 0.73
N ASN A 21 3.62 4.51 -0.22
CA ASN A 21 5.06 4.70 -0.32
C ASN A 21 5.63 5.48 0.87
N ALA A 22 4.89 6.46 1.39
CA ALA A 22 5.27 7.21 2.59
C ALA A 22 5.27 6.30 3.83
N ALA A 23 4.25 5.46 4.01
CA ALA A 23 4.18 4.51 5.12
C ALA A 23 5.30 3.46 5.04
N LEU A 24 5.58 2.93 3.85
CA LEU A 24 6.67 1.98 3.61
C LEU A 24 8.02 2.59 4.02
N LYS A 25 8.34 3.78 3.49
CA LYS A 25 9.61 4.45 3.79
C LYS A 25 9.72 4.79 5.26
N ARG A 26 8.66 5.31 5.88
CA ARG A 26 8.65 5.63 7.31
C ARG A 26 8.96 4.38 8.13
N GLU A 27 8.16 3.33 8.00
CA GLU A 27 8.24 2.17 8.89
C GLU A 27 9.46 1.27 8.64
N LEU A 28 10.00 1.24 7.42
CA LEU A 28 11.17 0.42 7.09
C LEU A 28 12.52 1.16 7.22
N LEU A 29 12.53 2.48 7.01
CA LEU A 29 13.74 3.31 7.05
C LEU A 29 13.78 4.22 8.29
N GLU A 30 12.87 4.06 9.25
CA GLU A 30 12.89 4.80 10.52
C GLU A 30 14.26 4.65 11.20
N GLY A 31 15.07 5.72 11.14
CA GLY A 31 16.43 5.77 11.66
C GLY A 31 17.55 5.25 10.74
N ARG A 32 17.27 4.90 9.48
CA ARG A 32 18.26 4.34 8.53
C ARG A 32 18.21 5.06 7.20
N ALA A 33 19.36 5.44 6.65
CA ALA A 33 19.41 6.07 5.32
C ALA A 33 19.13 5.07 4.18
N ALA A 34 19.50 3.80 4.35
CA ALA A 34 19.34 2.75 3.35
C ALA A 34 19.37 1.35 4.00
N PHE A 35 19.01 0.34 3.21
CA PHE A 35 19.28 -1.06 3.54
C PHE A 35 20.75 -1.40 3.25
N ALA A 36 21.32 -2.32 4.04
CA ALA A 36 22.71 -2.75 3.86
C ALA A 36 22.94 -3.58 2.57
N ASP A 37 21.91 -4.28 2.11
CA ASP A 37 21.95 -5.13 0.91
C ASP A 37 20.56 -5.30 0.28
N GLN A 38 20.53 -5.61 -1.02
CA GLN A 38 19.30 -5.81 -1.79
C GLN A 38 18.44 -6.96 -1.26
N ALA A 39 19.02 -8.09 -0.85
CA ALA A 39 18.26 -9.23 -0.33
C ALA A 39 17.58 -8.88 1.01
N SER A 40 18.25 -8.09 1.84
CA SER A 40 17.67 -7.59 3.10
C SER A 40 16.52 -6.63 2.84
N ALA A 41 16.68 -5.71 1.89
CA ALA A 41 15.62 -4.80 1.45
C ALA A 41 14.40 -5.58 0.95
N TYR A 42 14.62 -6.57 0.07
CA TYR A 42 13.55 -7.38 -0.50
C TYR A 42 12.75 -8.12 0.57
N ARG A 43 13.42 -8.79 1.52
CA ARG A 43 12.75 -9.50 2.63
C ARG A 43 11.98 -8.55 3.53
N ALA A 44 12.55 -7.39 3.86
CA ALA A 44 11.92 -6.39 4.71
C ALA A 44 10.66 -5.81 4.03
N VAL A 45 10.77 -5.42 2.76
CA VAL A 45 9.66 -4.90 1.96
C VAL A 45 8.57 -5.95 1.78
N PHE A 46 8.93 -7.20 1.43
CA PHE A 46 7.96 -8.28 1.27
C PHE A 46 7.18 -8.54 2.56
N ARG A 47 7.88 -8.67 3.70
CA ARG A 47 7.26 -8.88 5.00
C ARG A 47 6.35 -7.71 5.39
N TRP A 48 6.80 -6.47 5.15
CA TRP A 48 6.03 -5.28 5.44
C TRP A 48 4.77 -5.19 4.56
N ALA A 49 4.90 -5.38 3.25
CA ALA A 49 3.78 -5.34 2.32
C ALA A 49 2.75 -6.42 2.65
N ASN A 50 3.20 -7.62 3.00
CA ASN A 50 2.31 -8.70 3.42
C ASN A 50 1.52 -8.30 4.69
N ARG A 51 2.19 -7.74 5.71
CA ARG A 51 1.53 -7.24 6.92
C ARG A 51 0.58 -6.08 6.61
N TYR A 52 0.98 -5.15 5.74
CA TYR A 52 0.16 -4.02 5.33
C TYR A 52 -1.16 -4.49 4.71
N ASN A 53 -1.09 -5.39 3.74
CA ASN A 53 -2.25 -5.89 3.01
C ASN A 53 -3.16 -6.83 3.83
N THR A 54 -2.59 -7.60 4.76
CA THR A 54 -3.34 -8.63 5.52
C THR A 54 -3.83 -8.14 6.89
N ARG A 55 -3.17 -7.16 7.51
CA ARG A 55 -3.45 -6.79 8.92
C ARG A 55 -3.64 -5.30 9.16
N ARG A 56 -3.17 -4.41 8.30
CA ARG A 56 -3.28 -2.97 8.56
C ARG A 56 -4.70 -2.51 8.28
N ARG A 57 -5.39 -2.04 9.31
CA ARG A 57 -6.71 -1.45 9.17
C ARG A 57 -6.58 -0.02 8.69
N GLN A 58 -7.38 0.35 7.69
CA GLN A 58 -7.42 1.72 7.19
C GLN A 58 -8.80 2.32 7.42
N SER A 59 -8.85 3.47 8.08
CA SER A 59 -10.11 4.18 8.34
C SER A 59 -10.84 4.57 7.05
N ALA A 60 -10.09 4.88 5.98
CA ALA A 60 -10.64 5.24 4.67
C ALA A 60 -11.51 4.14 4.04
N ILE A 61 -11.27 2.86 4.37
CA ILE A 61 -12.01 1.70 3.81
C ILE A 61 -12.91 1.04 4.85
N GLY A 62 -13.29 1.75 5.92
CA GLY A 62 -14.16 1.19 6.96
C GLY A 62 -13.42 0.39 8.05
N ASN A 63 -12.14 0.70 8.28
CA ASN A 63 -11.31 0.11 9.32
C ASN A 63 -11.07 -1.42 9.16
N ILE A 64 -11.06 -1.89 7.92
CA ILE A 64 -10.70 -3.27 7.55
C ILE A 64 -9.34 -3.31 6.85
N ALA A 65 -8.80 -4.52 6.66
CA ALA A 65 -7.56 -4.71 5.90
C ALA A 65 -7.80 -4.55 4.40
N PRO A 66 -6.82 -4.06 3.61
CA PRO A 66 -6.96 -3.91 2.16
C PRO A 66 -7.43 -5.20 1.46
N ASN A 67 -6.86 -6.36 1.82
CA ASN A 67 -7.27 -7.63 1.23
C ASN A 67 -8.72 -8.01 1.53
N GLU A 68 -9.26 -7.56 2.67
CA GLU A 68 -10.64 -7.82 3.05
C GLU A 68 -11.59 -6.88 2.30
N TYR A 69 -11.17 -5.62 2.08
CA TYR A 69 -11.91 -4.69 1.24
C TYR A 69 -12.04 -5.20 -0.20
N GLU A 70 -10.91 -5.56 -0.84
CA GLU A 70 -10.90 -6.12 -2.20
C GLU A 70 -11.75 -7.39 -2.33
N ARG A 71 -11.74 -8.24 -1.30
CA ARG A 71 -12.56 -9.46 -1.27
C ARG A 71 -14.04 -9.15 -1.26
N ARG A 72 -14.47 -8.15 -0.48
CA ARG A 72 -15.86 -7.72 -0.38
C ARG A 72 -16.34 -7.04 -1.65
N GLU A 73 -15.53 -6.18 -2.25
CA GLU A 73 -15.84 -5.56 -3.55
C GLU A 73 -15.98 -6.63 -4.64
N ALA A 74 -15.05 -7.59 -4.70
CA ALA A 74 -15.11 -8.69 -5.66
C ALA A 74 -16.34 -9.61 -5.45
N ASP A 75 -16.80 -9.78 -4.20
CA ASP A 75 -18.01 -10.54 -3.88
C ASP A 75 -19.29 -9.79 -4.27
N MET A 76 -19.34 -8.48 -4.03
CA MET A 76 -20.44 -7.62 -4.48
C MET A 76 -20.56 -7.60 -6.00
N LEU A 77 -19.43 -7.45 -6.73
CA LEU A 77 -19.44 -7.48 -8.19
C LEU A 77 -19.87 -8.83 -8.76
N ARG A 78 -19.56 -9.94 -8.08
CA ARG A 78 -19.99 -11.29 -8.50
C ARG A 78 -21.45 -11.58 -8.22
N SER A 79 -22.02 -11.02 -7.15
CA SER A 79 -23.43 -11.20 -6.79
C SER A 79 -24.37 -10.27 -7.55
N ALA A 80 -23.84 -9.19 -8.13
CA ALA A 80 -24.57 -8.28 -9.00
C ALA A 80 -24.59 -8.69 -10.49
N ALA A 81 -23.92 -9.80 -10.86
CA ALA A 81 -23.84 -10.35 -12.21
C ALA A 81 -24.72 -11.60 -12.36
#